data_AF-A0A8T5KTX7-F1
#
_entry.id   AF-A0A8T5KTX7-F1
#
_cell.length_a   1.000
_cell.length_b   1.000
_cell.length_c   1.000
_cell.angle_alpha   90.00
_cell.angle_beta   90.00
_cell.angle_gamma   90.00
#
_symmetry.space_group_name_H-M   'P 1'
#
loop_
_entity.id
_entity.type
_entity.pdbx_description
1 polymer ?
#
loop_
_entity_poly.entity_id
_entity_poly.type
_entity_poly.pdbx_seq_one_letter_code
_entity_poly.pdbx_strand_id
1 'polypeptide(L)'
;MALEDLTRYENAILAGRFAMSELDQQYVPSALKGLADSLDEDARDSTNIALDLGGAERIIDLYSRKYNKVLESANMSDLSNHYSQIIENYLEPALANKVKGEFGRFSNKTYGDINKELKKAKHIISGEDTYEYPKSEKEWAKHIIEEYKSIKTIMAVLEADKTEKLRAKFTGKAHKDALKGLAEKLNSRE
;
A
#
# COMPACT_ATOMS: atom_id res chain seq x y z
N MET A 1 -13.86 3.08 10.50
CA MET A 1 -13.75 1.61 10.40
C MET A 1 -13.06 1.12 9.13
N ALA A 2 -13.63 1.23 7.92
CA ALA A 2 -13.00 0.61 6.73
C ALA A 2 -11.62 1.20 6.35
N LEU A 3 -11.45 2.53 6.34
CA LEU A 3 -10.15 3.14 6.00
C LEU A 3 -9.11 3.07 7.13
N GLU A 4 -9.53 2.91 8.39
CA GLU A 4 -8.60 2.66 9.50
C GLU A 4 -7.83 1.36 9.28
N ASP A 5 -8.44 0.37 8.64
CA ASP A 5 -7.77 -0.88 8.29
C ASP A 5 -6.66 -0.68 7.23
N LEU A 6 -6.73 0.34 6.37
CA LEU A 6 -5.60 0.68 5.49
C LEU A 6 -4.40 1.09 6.32
N THR A 7 -4.59 1.98 7.28
CA THR A 7 -3.52 2.42 8.17
C THR A 7 -3.05 1.29 9.09
N ARG A 8 -3.96 0.39 9.50
CA ARG A 8 -3.61 -0.77 10.31
C ARG A 8 -2.66 -1.72 9.57
N TYR A 9 -2.93 -1.98 8.29
CA TYR A 9 -2.23 -3.02 7.52
C TYR A 9 -1.08 -2.51 6.64
N GLU A 10 -0.84 -1.20 6.55
CA GLU A 10 0.24 -0.61 5.73
C GLU A 10 1.64 -1.16 6.07
N ASN A 11 1.87 -1.53 7.33
CA ASN A 11 3.14 -2.12 7.77
C ASN A 11 3.38 -3.50 7.16
N ALA A 12 2.33 -4.24 6.79
CA ALA A 12 2.46 -5.50 6.06
C ALA A 12 2.95 -5.28 4.62
N ILE A 13 2.43 -4.24 3.95
CA ILE A 13 2.88 -3.84 2.60
C ILE A 13 4.36 -3.42 2.63
N LEU A 14 4.76 -2.64 3.64
CA LEU A 14 6.16 -2.26 3.82
C LEU A 14 7.05 -3.48 4.09
N ALA A 15 6.63 -4.38 4.97
CA ALA A 15 7.36 -5.61 5.26
C ALA A 15 7.55 -6.47 4.01
N GLY A 16 6.52 -6.59 3.15
CA GLY A 16 6.63 -7.26 1.86
C GLY A 16 7.65 -6.61 0.93
N ARG A 17 7.68 -5.27 0.85
CA ARG A 17 8.69 -4.56 0.04
C ARG A 17 10.11 -4.75 0.58
N PHE A 18 10.29 -4.74 1.90
CA PHE A 18 11.58 -5.05 2.52
C PHE A 18 12.03 -6.49 2.23
N ALA A 19 11.12 -7.45 2.28
CA ALA A 19 11.44 -8.86 2.01
C ALA A 19 11.94 -9.09 0.56
N MET A 20 11.46 -8.29 -0.40
CA MET A 20 11.87 -8.35 -1.80
C MET A 20 13.23 -7.69 -2.10
N SER A 21 13.82 -6.95 -1.15
CA SER A 21 15.07 -6.21 -1.33
C SER A 21 16.17 -6.81 -0.47
N GLU A 22 17.24 -7.32 -1.09
CA GLU A 22 18.38 -7.92 -0.37
C GLU A 22 18.98 -6.98 0.68
N LEU A 23 19.01 -5.67 0.40
CA LEU A 23 19.57 -4.66 1.30
C LEU A 23 18.64 -4.34 2.49
N ASP A 24 17.34 -4.54 2.32
CA ASP A 24 16.33 -4.10 3.29
C ASP A 24 15.70 -5.25 4.08
N GLN A 25 16.01 -6.50 3.77
CA GLN A 25 15.48 -7.67 4.48
C GLN A 25 15.68 -7.60 6.00
N GLN A 26 16.78 -6.99 6.44
CA GLN A 26 17.07 -6.74 7.86
C GLN A 26 16.01 -5.88 8.58
N TYR A 27 15.20 -5.12 7.86
CA TYR A 27 14.15 -4.26 8.42
C TYR A 27 12.77 -4.92 8.49
N VAL A 28 12.60 -6.12 7.90
CA VAL A 28 11.34 -6.89 7.93
C VAL A 28 10.82 -7.07 9.36
N PRO A 29 11.62 -7.48 10.36
CA PRO A 29 11.12 -7.66 11.73
C PRO A 29 10.57 -6.37 12.35
N SER A 30 11.21 -5.23 12.06
CA SER A 30 10.79 -3.91 12.58
C SER A 30 9.41 -3.51 12.03
N ALA A 31 9.18 -3.72 10.72
CA ALA A 31 7.89 -3.47 10.09
C ALA A 31 6.81 -4.45 10.59
N LEU A 32 7.13 -5.73 10.74
CA LEU A 32 6.18 -6.74 11.27
C LEU A 32 5.81 -6.49 12.72
N LYS A 33 6.73 -5.99 13.54
CA LYS A 33 6.41 -5.52 14.89
C LYS A 33 5.47 -4.31 14.84
N GLY A 34 5.71 -3.38 13.92
CA GLY A 34 4.80 -2.25 13.69
C GLY A 34 3.40 -2.68 13.26
N LEU A 35 3.28 -3.77 12.50
CA LEU A 35 2.00 -4.38 12.18
C LEU A 35 1.35 -4.97 13.44
N ALA A 36 2.07 -5.79 14.21
CA ALA A 36 1.51 -6.38 15.43
C ALA A 36 1.03 -5.29 16.43
N ASP A 37 1.79 -4.21 16.59
CA ASP A 37 1.45 -3.08 17.46
C ASP A 37 0.18 -2.31 17.01
N SER A 38 -0.25 -2.45 15.75
CA SER A 38 -1.46 -1.78 15.22
C SER A 38 -2.74 -2.64 15.32
N LEU A 39 -2.60 -3.92 15.65
CA LEU A 39 -3.71 -4.87 15.78
C LEU A 39 -4.36 -4.80 17.16
N ASP A 40 -5.58 -5.33 17.27
CA ASP A 40 -6.18 -5.64 18.56
C ASP A 40 -5.36 -6.71 19.32
N GLU A 41 -5.61 -6.84 20.63
CA GLU A 41 -4.83 -7.69 21.53
C GLU A 41 -4.76 -9.15 21.07
N ASP A 42 -5.90 -9.75 20.74
CA ASP A 42 -5.96 -11.15 20.30
C ASP A 42 -5.20 -11.36 18.98
N ALA A 43 -5.40 -10.46 18.01
CA ALA A 43 -4.73 -10.54 16.72
C ALA A 43 -3.23 -10.23 16.83
N ARG A 44 -2.83 -9.31 17.71
CA ARG A 44 -1.42 -9.00 18.00
C ARG A 44 -0.71 -10.22 18.58
N ASP A 45 -1.27 -10.84 19.61
CA ASP A 45 -0.64 -11.95 20.30
C ASP A 45 -0.52 -13.17 19.38
N SER A 46 -1.58 -13.47 18.63
CA SER A 46 -1.56 -14.51 17.60
C SER A 46 -0.52 -14.23 16.50
N THR A 47 -0.37 -12.96 16.11
CA THR A 47 0.65 -12.54 15.12
C THR A 47 2.06 -12.71 15.68
N ASN A 48 2.31 -12.29 16.92
CA ASN A 48 3.63 -12.44 17.56
C ASN A 48 4.03 -13.91 17.70
N ILE A 49 3.13 -14.79 18.15
CA ILE A 49 3.37 -16.23 18.21
C ILE A 49 3.72 -16.78 16.82
N ALA A 50 2.99 -16.40 15.78
CA ALA A 50 3.28 -16.84 14.43
C ALA A 50 4.65 -16.36 13.93
N LEU A 51 5.07 -15.13 14.29
CA LEU A 51 6.39 -14.60 13.95
C LEU A 51 7.52 -15.36 14.65
N ASP A 52 7.35 -15.69 15.94
CA ASP A 52 8.31 -16.47 16.72
C ASP A 52 8.49 -17.90 16.16
N LEU A 53 7.44 -18.44 15.53
CA LEU A 53 7.46 -19.72 14.83
C LEU A 53 7.97 -19.63 13.37
N GLY A 54 8.51 -18.49 12.95
CA GLY A 54 9.05 -18.29 11.60
C GLY A 54 8.00 -17.98 10.52
N GLY A 55 6.77 -17.64 10.90
CA GLY A 55 5.63 -17.40 10.00
C GLY A 55 5.62 -16.06 9.27
N ALA A 56 6.75 -15.35 9.17
CA ALA A 56 6.82 -13.99 8.65
C ALA A 56 6.21 -13.83 7.24
N GLU A 57 6.55 -14.70 6.29
CA GLU A 57 6.02 -14.66 4.92
C GLU A 57 4.49 -14.78 4.89
N ARG A 58 3.93 -15.69 5.69
CA ARG A 58 2.49 -15.92 5.77
C ARG A 58 1.75 -14.74 6.39
N ILE A 59 2.34 -14.09 7.40
CA ILE A 59 1.81 -12.86 7.99
C ILE A 59 1.84 -11.71 6.98
N ILE A 60 2.95 -11.54 6.26
CA ILE A 60 3.07 -10.54 5.18
C ILE A 60 1.98 -10.76 4.14
N ASP A 61 1.84 -11.97 3.59
CA ASP A 61 0.83 -12.28 2.57
C ASP A 61 -0.59 -12.05 3.08
N LEU A 62 -0.93 -12.56 4.27
CA LEU A 62 -2.27 -12.43 4.85
C LEU A 62 -2.68 -10.97 5.00
N TYR A 63 -1.86 -10.16 5.65
CA TYR A 63 -2.22 -8.76 5.93
C TYR A 63 -2.05 -7.86 4.70
N SER A 64 -1.15 -8.18 3.77
CA SER A 64 -1.09 -7.49 2.47
C SER A 64 -2.35 -7.73 1.64
N ARG A 65 -2.91 -8.95 1.66
CA ARG A 65 -4.21 -9.23 1.03
C ARG A 65 -5.35 -8.47 1.70
N LYS A 66 -5.36 -8.38 3.02
CA LYS A 66 -6.35 -7.58 3.75
C LYS A 66 -6.24 -6.10 3.38
N TYR A 67 -5.04 -5.54 3.35
CA TYR A 67 -4.79 -4.17 2.89
C TYR A 67 -5.35 -3.94 1.48
N ASN A 68 -4.96 -4.78 0.52
CA ASN A 68 -5.40 -4.64 -0.87
C ASN A 68 -6.92 -4.75 -1.00
N LYS A 69 -7.55 -5.68 -0.27
CA LYS A 69 -9.01 -5.82 -0.26
C LYS A 69 -9.71 -4.55 0.23
N VAL A 70 -9.21 -3.96 1.32
CA VAL A 70 -9.74 -2.70 1.84
C VAL A 70 -9.54 -1.58 0.81
N LEU A 71 -8.34 -1.46 0.24
CA LEU A 71 -8.00 -0.44 -0.76
C LEU A 71 -8.90 -0.55 -1.99
N GLU A 72 -9.12 -1.76 -2.51
CA GLU A 72 -10.00 -1.99 -3.65
C GLU A 72 -11.47 -1.75 -3.33
N SER A 73 -11.91 -1.96 -2.09
CA SER A 73 -13.29 -1.70 -1.67
C SER A 73 -13.58 -0.22 -1.38
N ALA A 74 -12.54 0.59 -1.20
CA ALA A 74 -12.68 2.00 -0.85
C ALA A 74 -13.20 2.82 -2.04
N ASN A 75 -14.16 3.69 -1.77
CA ASN A 75 -14.65 4.66 -2.73
C ASN A 75 -13.58 5.73 -3.01
N MET A 76 -13.51 6.25 -4.24
CA MET A 76 -12.53 7.28 -4.61
C MET A 76 -12.69 8.57 -3.77
N SER A 77 -13.89 8.95 -3.37
CA SER A 77 -14.10 10.09 -2.46
C SER A 77 -13.48 9.85 -1.07
N ASP A 78 -13.64 8.64 -0.54
CA ASP A 78 -13.06 8.26 0.75
C ASP A 78 -11.54 8.24 0.68
N LEU A 79 -10.97 7.73 -0.42
CA LEU A 79 -9.53 7.75 -0.65
C LEU A 79 -8.98 9.18 -0.78
N SER A 80 -9.74 10.10 -1.39
CA SER A 80 -9.35 11.51 -1.44
C SER A 80 -9.18 12.11 -0.05
N ASN A 81 -10.10 11.79 0.86
CA ASN A 81 -10.04 12.23 2.25
C ASN A 81 -8.88 11.56 3.00
N HIS A 82 -8.68 10.26 2.79
CA HIS A 82 -7.58 9.51 3.39
C HIS A 82 -6.19 10.08 3.02
N TYR A 83 -6.00 10.49 1.77
CA TYR A 83 -4.75 11.10 1.31
C TYR A 83 -4.71 12.63 1.41
N SER A 84 -5.76 13.27 1.92
CA SER A 84 -5.91 14.73 1.90
C SER A 84 -4.70 15.45 2.51
N GLN A 85 -4.25 15.00 3.68
CA GLN A 85 -3.11 15.56 4.38
C GLN A 85 -1.81 15.44 3.56
N ILE A 86 -1.60 14.32 2.86
CA ILE A 86 -0.42 14.15 2.00
C ILE A 86 -0.50 15.15 0.83
N ILE A 87 -1.66 15.24 0.18
CA ILE A 87 -1.86 16.16 -0.95
C ILE A 87 -1.60 17.62 -0.54
N GLU A 88 -2.16 18.04 0.60
CA GLU A 88 -2.06 19.42 1.10
C GLU A 88 -0.66 19.77 1.63
N ASN A 89 0.09 18.80 2.13
CA ASN A 89 1.45 19.04 2.61
C ASN A 89 2.45 19.32 1.47
N TYR A 90 2.19 18.83 0.26
CA TYR A 90 3.12 18.97 -0.88
C TYR A 90 2.66 19.95 -1.94
N LEU A 91 1.36 20.24 -2.03
CA LEU A 91 0.80 21.06 -3.09
C LEU A 91 0.14 22.31 -2.53
N GLU A 92 0.37 23.43 -3.20
CA GLU A 92 -0.39 24.65 -2.96
C GLU A 92 -1.89 24.40 -3.19
N PRO A 93 -2.79 25.16 -2.51
CA PRO A 93 -4.22 24.89 -2.50
C PRO A 93 -4.86 24.72 -3.88
N ALA A 94 -4.45 25.53 -4.87
CA ALA A 94 -4.97 25.43 -6.22
C ALA A 94 -4.64 24.09 -6.90
N LEU A 95 -3.43 23.57 -6.71
CA LEU A 95 -3.01 22.28 -7.26
C LEU A 95 -3.58 21.11 -6.45
N ALA A 96 -3.63 21.23 -5.13
CA ALA A 96 -4.28 20.27 -4.26
C ALA A 96 -5.76 20.05 -4.67
N ASN A 97 -6.49 21.13 -4.95
CA ASN A 97 -7.87 21.06 -5.42
C ASN A 97 -8.01 20.39 -6.79
N LYS A 98 -7.05 20.56 -7.71
CA LYS A 98 -7.05 19.83 -8.99
C LYS A 98 -6.91 18.33 -8.76
N VAL A 99 -5.97 17.92 -7.90
CA VAL A 99 -5.76 16.50 -7.56
C VAL A 99 -7.01 15.92 -6.90
N LYS A 100 -7.58 16.60 -5.90
CA LYS A 100 -8.85 16.18 -5.25
C LYS A 100 -10.01 16.13 -6.24
N GLY A 101 -10.04 17.04 -7.21
CA GLY A 101 -11.02 17.03 -8.31
C GLY A 101 -10.98 15.76 -9.15
N GLU A 102 -9.79 15.20 -9.41
CA GLU A 102 -9.65 13.93 -10.12
C GLU A 102 -10.27 12.75 -9.34
N PHE A 103 -10.15 12.73 -8.01
CA PHE A 103 -10.88 11.75 -7.21
C PHE A 103 -12.40 11.96 -7.30
N GLY A 104 -12.85 13.22 -7.25
CA GLY A 104 -14.27 13.58 -7.35
C GLY A 104 -14.94 13.13 -8.65
N ARG A 105 -14.20 13.15 -9.77
CA ARG A 105 -14.67 12.63 -11.08
C ARG A 105 -15.10 11.16 -11.04
N PHE A 106 -14.55 10.38 -10.11
CA PHE A 106 -14.80 8.95 -9.96
C PHE A 106 -15.45 8.61 -8.61
N SER A 107 -16.10 9.57 -7.96
CA SER A 107 -16.73 9.44 -6.63
C SER A 107 -17.82 8.36 -6.54
N ASN A 108 -18.37 7.91 -7.67
CA ASN A 108 -19.34 6.81 -7.71
C ASN A 108 -18.70 5.42 -7.89
N LYS A 109 -17.37 5.34 -7.99
CA LYS A 109 -16.62 4.10 -8.20
C LYS A 109 -15.73 3.80 -6.99
N THR A 110 -15.48 2.50 -6.79
CA THR A 110 -14.38 2.06 -5.93
C THR A 110 -13.07 1.98 -6.71
N TYR A 111 -11.94 1.99 -6.01
CA TYR A 111 -10.65 1.77 -6.65
C TYR A 111 -10.57 0.37 -7.32
N GLY A 112 -11.24 -0.62 -6.75
CA GLY A 112 -11.38 -1.96 -7.32
C GLY A 112 -12.13 -1.97 -8.64
N ASP A 113 -13.19 -1.17 -8.78
CA ASP A 113 -13.95 -1.07 -10.04
C ASP A 113 -13.07 -0.48 -11.16
N ILE A 114 -12.32 0.58 -10.86
CA ILE A 114 -11.34 1.17 -11.78
C ILE A 114 -10.28 0.13 -12.20
N ASN A 115 -9.74 -0.62 -11.23
CA ASN A 115 -8.75 -1.66 -11.53
C ASN A 115 -9.31 -2.79 -12.41
N LYS A 116 -10.56 -3.21 -12.18
CA LYS A 116 -11.22 -4.23 -13.01
C LYS A 116 -11.43 -3.75 -14.45
N GLU A 117 -11.93 -2.52 -14.63
CA GLU A 117 -12.13 -1.95 -15.96
C GLU A 117 -10.80 -1.77 -16.70
N LEU A 118 -9.76 -1.29 -16.03
CA LEU A 118 -8.40 -1.20 -16.59
C LEU A 118 -7.82 -2.56 -16.95
N LYS A 119 -8.00 -3.58 -16.10
CA LYS A 119 -7.52 -4.93 -16.40
C LYS A 119 -8.18 -5.46 -17.67
N LYS A 120 -9.50 -5.30 -17.79
CA LYS A 120 -10.27 -5.68 -18.98
C LYS A 120 -9.78 -4.92 -20.22
N ALA A 121 -9.62 -3.60 -20.12
CA ALA A 121 -9.14 -2.78 -21.23
C ALA A 121 -7.72 -3.17 -21.68
N LYS A 122 -6.81 -3.42 -20.73
CA LYS A 122 -5.44 -3.87 -21.04
C LYS A 122 -5.43 -5.23 -21.74
N HIS A 123 -6.24 -6.18 -21.28
CA HIS A 123 -6.38 -7.50 -21.90
C HIS A 123 -6.81 -7.42 -23.38
N ILE A 124 -7.79 -6.56 -23.67
CA ILE A 124 -8.25 -6.31 -25.06
C ILE A 124 -7.13 -5.74 -25.94
N ILE A 125 -6.29 -4.88 -25.39
CA ILE A 125 -5.20 -4.21 -26.13
C ILE A 125 -3.95 -5.09 -26.27
N SER A 126 -3.59 -5.86 -25.23
CA SER A 126 -2.43 -6.73 -25.28
C SER A 126 -2.61 -7.89 -26.24
N GLY A 127 -3.86 -8.31 -26.50
CA GLY A 127 -4.15 -9.40 -27.43
C GLY A 127 -3.56 -10.73 -26.96
N GLU A 128 -3.52 -10.93 -25.63
CA GLU A 128 -3.00 -12.17 -25.01
C GLU A 128 -3.80 -13.42 -25.43
N ASP A 129 -5.02 -13.24 -25.93
CA ASP A 129 -5.82 -14.30 -26.50
C ASP A 129 -5.65 -14.39 -28.03
N THR A 130 -5.85 -15.59 -28.58
CA THR A 130 -5.99 -15.82 -30.04
C THR A 130 -7.25 -15.18 -30.64
N TYR A 131 -8.07 -14.53 -29.81
CA TYR A 131 -9.30 -13.85 -30.21
C TYR A 131 -9.01 -12.44 -30.72
N GLU A 132 -9.44 -12.15 -31.95
CA GLU A 132 -9.31 -10.82 -32.52
C GLU A 132 -10.49 -9.93 -32.10
N TYR A 133 -10.22 -9.02 -31.16
CA TYR A 133 -11.22 -8.07 -30.67
C TYR A 133 -11.69 -7.10 -31.77
N PRO A 134 -13.01 -6.81 -31.84
CA PRO A 134 -13.57 -5.80 -32.75
C PRO A 134 -12.96 -4.41 -32.55
N LYS A 135 -12.96 -3.59 -33.62
CA LYS A 135 -12.43 -2.22 -33.59
C LYS A 135 -13.09 -1.36 -32.49
N SER A 136 -14.40 -1.46 -32.32
CA SER A 136 -15.15 -0.74 -31.29
C SER A 136 -14.70 -1.10 -29.87
N GLU A 137 -14.37 -2.37 -29.61
CA GLU A 137 -13.86 -2.80 -28.30
C GLU A 137 -12.45 -2.29 -28.04
N LYS A 138 -11.60 -2.28 -29.07
CA LYS A 138 -10.25 -1.69 -29.00
C LYS A 138 -10.31 -0.18 -28.75
N GLU A 139 -11.27 0.54 -29.35
CA GLU A 139 -11.49 1.97 -29.12
C GLU A 139 -11.98 2.25 -27.69
N TRP A 140 -12.97 1.47 -27.22
CA TRP A 140 -13.41 1.53 -25.82
C TRP A 140 -12.25 1.28 -24.85
N ALA A 141 -11.44 0.25 -25.08
CA ALA A 141 -10.31 -0.07 -24.22
C ALA A 141 -9.26 1.05 -24.16
N LYS A 142 -8.94 1.67 -25.31
CA LYS A 142 -8.06 2.85 -25.34
C LYS A 142 -8.64 4.01 -24.54
N HIS A 143 -9.96 4.26 -24.66
CA HIS A 143 -10.64 5.31 -23.90
C HIS A 143 -10.53 5.07 -22.39
N ILE A 144 -10.86 3.86 -21.93
CA ILE A 144 -10.78 3.49 -20.50
C ILE A 144 -9.35 3.64 -19.93
N ILE A 145 -8.33 3.23 -20.70
CA ILE A 145 -6.93 3.38 -20.29
C ILE A 145 -6.57 4.85 -20.11
N GLU A 146 -6.95 5.71 -21.06
CA GLU A 146 -6.65 7.14 -20.97
C GLU A 146 -7.49 7.83 -19.89
N GLU A 147 -8.76 7.45 -19.72
CA GLU A 147 -9.67 8.00 -18.72
C GLU A 147 -9.12 7.83 -17.29
N TYR A 148 -8.62 6.63 -16.96
CA TYR A 148 -8.13 6.33 -15.62
C TYR A 148 -6.64 6.57 -15.42
N LYS A 149 -5.90 7.00 -16.45
CA LYS A 149 -4.45 7.20 -16.39
C LYS A 149 -4.05 8.15 -15.26
N SER A 150 -4.67 9.34 -15.20
CA SER A 150 -4.36 10.37 -14.22
C SER A 150 -4.57 9.88 -12.79
N ILE A 151 -5.73 9.30 -12.50
CA ILE A 151 -6.05 8.85 -11.14
C ILE A 151 -5.16 7.68 -10.70
N LYS A 152 -4.76 6.79 -11.63
CA LYS A 152 -3.80 5.73 -11.34
C LYS A 152 -2.41 6.27 -11.03
N THR A 153 -1.94 7.28 -11.76
CA THR A 153 -0.66 7.93 -11.48
C THR A 153 -0.70 8.63 -10.12
N ILE A 154 -1.77 9.36 -9.81
CA ILE A 154 -1.96 10.02 -8.51
C ILE A 154 -1.92 8.99 -7.38
N MET A 155 -2.72 7.92 -7.48
CA MET A 155 -2.74 6.85 -6.47
C MET A 155 -1.37 6.20 -6.28
N ALA A 156 -0.63 5.94 -7.36
CA ALA A 156 0.70 5.35 -7.28
C ALA A 156 1.70 6.25 -6.54
N VAL A 157 1.66 7.57 -6.79
CA VAL A 157 2.53 8.54 -6.10
C VAL A 157 2.18 8.65 -4.62
N LEU A 158 0.89 8.72 -4.28
CA LEU A 158 0.43 8.83 -2.89
C LEU A 158 0.78 7.58 -2.08
N GLU A 159 0.57 6.39 -2.64
CA GLU A 159 0.95 5.12 -2.00
C GLU A 159 2.47 4.97 -1.86
N ALA A 160 3.24 5.47 -2.83
CA ALA A 160 4.70 5.49 -2.74
C ALA A 160 5.19 6.41 -1.62
N ASP A 161 4.69 7.66 -1.55
CA ASP A 161 5.04 8.61 -0.49
C ASP A 161 4.69 8.06 0.91
N LYS A 162 3.48 7.52 1.04
CA LYS A 162 3.02 6.92 2.29
C LYS A 162 3.93 5.77 2.72
N THR A 163 4.30 4.90 1.77
CA THR A 163 5.23 3.80 2.05
C THR A 163 6.62 4.31 2.45
N GLU A 164 7.13 5.35 1.79
CA GLU A 164 8.47 5.89 2.07
C GLU A 164 8.55 6.53 3.46
N LYS A 165 7.50 7.24 3.88
CA LYS A 165 7.39 7.76 5.25
C LYS A 165 7.43 6.65 6.30
N LEU A 166 6.75 5.53 6.03
CA LEU A 166 6.81 4.35 6.90
C LEU A 166 8.21 3.71 6.87
N ARG A 167 8.81 3.58 5.69
CA ARG A 167 10.17 3.07 5.53
C ARG A 167 11.15 3.82 6.42
N ALA A 168 11.20 5.15 6.34
CA ALA A 168 12.08 5.98 7.15
C ALA A 168 11.86 5.77 8.66
N LYS A 169 10.60 5.63 9.11
CA LYS A 169 10.27 5.33 10.50
C LYS A 169 10.84 3.99 10.98
N PHE A 170 10.68 2.93 10.19
CA PHE A 170 11.05 1.57 10.60
C PHE A 170 12.54 1.24 10.41
N THR A 171 13.21 1.83 9.43
CA THR A 171 14.67 1.75 9.30
C THR A 171 15.34 2.45 10.49
N GLY A 172 14.90 3.67 10.83
CA GLY A 172 15.39 4.40 12.01
C GLY A 172 15.15 3.66 13.32
N LYS A 173 13.97 3.03 13.49
CA LYS A 173 13.68 2.16 14.65
C LYS A 173 14.63 0.97 14.70
N ALA A 174 14.87 0.29 13.59
CA ALA A 174 15.76 -0.86 13.53
C ALA A 174 17.22 -0.50 13.87
N HIS A 175 17.73 0.62 13.36
CA HIS A 175 19.06 1.11 13.72
C HIS A 175 19.17 1.42 15.21
N LYS A 176 18.15 2.08 15.78
CA LYS A 176 18.10 2.39 17.21
C LYS A 176 18.12 1.12 18.06
N ASP A 177 17.31 0.12 17.70
CA ASP A 177 17.23 -1.14 18.43
C ASP A 177 18.53 -1.94 18.32
N ALA A 178 19.19 -1.94 17.15
CA ALA A 178 20.49 -2.55 16.96
C ALA A 178 21.59 -1.90 17.82
N LEU A 179 21.66 -0.57 17.84
CA LEU A 179 22.62 0.17 18.67
C LEU A 179 22.38 -0.08 20.17
N LYS A 180 21.12 -0.13 20.60
CA LYS A 180 20.75 -0.44 21.98
C LYS A 180 21.22 -1.85 22.38
N GLY A 181 20.94 -2.85 21.54
CA GLY A 181 21.37 -4.23 21.80
C GLY A 181 22.90 -4.40 21.81
N LEU A 182 23.63 -3.60 21.04
CA LEU A 182 25.10 -3.57 21.10
C LEU A 182 25.60 -2.96 22.43
N ALA A 183 25.02 -1.83 22.86
CA ALA A 183 25.40 -1.17 24.11
C ALA A 183 25.16 -2.07 25.34
N GLU A 184 24.02 -2.77 25.39
CA GLU A 184 23.69 -3.70 26.48
C GLU A 184 24.69 -4.87 26.57
N LYS A 185 25.14 -5.40 25.43
CA LYS A 185 26.15 -6.48 25.36
C LYS A 185 27.54 -6.04 25.77
N LEU A 186 27.87 -4.76 25.61
CA LEU A 186 29.15 -4.22 26.07
C LEU A 186 29.16 -4.10 27.60
N ASN A 187 28.05 -3.67 28.21
CA ASN A 187 27.91 -3.55 29.65
C ASN A 187 27.84 -4.91 30.37
N SER A 188 27.37 -5.97 29.71
CA SER A 188 27.31 -7.32 30.31
C SER A 188 28.64 -8.09 30.29
N ARG A 189 29.74 -7.45 29.86
CA ARG A 189 31.09 -8.03 29.81
C ARG A 189 32.03 -7.46 30.88
N GLU A 190 31.56 -6.48 31.65
CA GLU A 190 32.19 -5.98 32.88
C GLU A 190 31.69 -6.75 34.10
#